data_AF-A0AAN7Z3D0-F1
#
_entry.id   AF-A0AAN7Z3D0-F1
#
_cell.length_a   1.000
_cell.length_b   1.000
_cell.length_c   1.000
_cell.angle_alpha   90.00
_cell.angle_beta   90.00
_cell.angle_gamma   90.00
#
_symmetry.space_group_name_H-M   'P 1'
#
loop_
_entity.id
_entity.type
_entity.pdbx_description
1 polymer ?
#
loop_
_entity_poly.entity_id
_entity_poly.type
_entity_poly.pdbx_seq_one_letter_code
_entity_poly.pdbx_strand_id
1 'polypeptide(L)'
;MQSLQLRITGLILSLTTLLHSFSTHRIKTPNSGYTRSFSHSVKMKFSGLVSCLAVAGAATAAKIPKQKRALPTTKIANIEVVNTPLVQSALKLIEDFIPLQPYLYNHLMRSWLFGAAAFNNNETLKGEIDLELHAVGALLHDLGWDMRKDTPWHSANRPFEVDSGLGAVEFVKQHCRSGWSDARLEKMYDGIVLQGMGSYLPGKNQDTLWIVKSVEFEFPGPRSPLIKDEDYDSILEAFPNDTVFRGSNETFTYLALTKPDGTRGTFIDQFGVAYVPGYGELSHVAFDLITGAIPGEIENHPNSTFVSHL
;
A
#
# COMPACT_ATOMS: atom_id res chain seq x y z
N MET A 1 -8.12 -6.69 -35.24
CA MET A 1 -8.54 -5.46 -34.54
C MET A 1 -9.58 -5.70 -33.43
N GLN A 2 -10.55 -6.62 -33.57
CA GLN A 2 -11.51 -6.94 -32.50
C GLN A 2 -10.89 -7.69 -31.30
N SER A 3 -9.84 -8.50 -31.49
CA SER A 3 -9.17 -9.23 -30.39
C SER A 3 -8.32 -8.34 -29.48
N LEU A 4 -7.83 -7.20 -29.98
CA LEU A 4 -7.07 -6.22 -29.21
C LEU A 4 -8.00 -5.35 -28.34
N GLN A 5 -9.20 -5.06 -28.84
CA GLN A 5 -10.25 -4.37 -28.08
C GLN A 5 -10.72 -5.20 -26.87
N LEU A 6 -10.94 -6.52 -27.01
CA LEU A 6 -11.36 -7.39 -25.90
C LEU A 6 -10.31 -7.51 -24.77
N ARG A 7 -9.00 -7.43 -25.10
CA ARG A 7 -7.93 -7.49 -24.09
C ARG A 7 -7.79 -6.19 -23.30
N ILE A 8 -8.04 -5.05 -23.95
CA ILE A 8 -8.05 -3.72 -23.30
C ILE A 8 -9.25 -3.61 -22.34
N THR A 9 -10.43 -4.15 -22.69
CA THR A 9 -11.58 -4.19 -21.78
C THR A 9 -11.35 -5.10 -20.57
N GLY A 10 -10.60 -6.20 -20.72
CA GLY A 10 -10.27 -7.12 -19.62
C GLY A 10 -9.29 -6.51 -18.59
N LEU A 11 -8.29 -5.76 -19.06
CA LEU A 11 -7.33 -5.07 -18.19
C LEU A 11 -7.99 -3.90 -17.42
N ILE A 12 -8.90 -3.17 -18.09
CA ILE A 12 -9.71 -2.13 -17.46
C ILE A 12 -10.66 -2.78 -16.43
N LEU A 13 -11.33 -3.89 -16.75
CA LEU A 13 -12.19 -4.61 -15.80
C LEU A 13 -11.41 -5.13 -14.59
N SER A 14 -10.17 -5.60 -14.72
CA SER A 14 -9.37 -6.03 -13.57
C SER A 14 -9.08 -4.87 -12.59
N LEU A 15 -8.89 -3.64 -13.09
CA LEU A 15 -8.79 -2.44 -12.26
C LEU A 15 -10.16 -1.93 -11.78
N THR A 16 -11.25 -2.09 -12.55
CA THR A 16 -12.60 -1.60 -12.15
C THR A 16 -13.38 -2.55 -11.24
N THR A 17 -13.09 -3.86 -11.27
CA THR A 17 -13.74 -4.83 -10.38
C THR A 17 -13.19 -4.73 -8.95
N LEU A 18 -12.01 -4.13 -8.78
CA LEU A 18 -11.52 -3.67 -7.47
C LEU A 18 -12.32 -2.48 -6.91
N LEU A 19 -12.98 -1.68 -7.77
CA LEU A 19 -13.64 -0.41 -7.39
C LEU A 19 -15.10 -0.56 -6.93
N HIS A 20 -15.75 -1.73 -7.10
CA HIS A 20 -17.19 -1.89 -6.81
C HIS A 20 -17.57 -2.50 -5.45
N SER A 21 -16.61 -2.84 -4.57
CA SER A 21 -16.95 -3.43 -3.25
C SER A 21 -17.10 -2.44 -2.10
N PHE A 22 -17.26 -1.14 -2.39
CA PHE A 22 -17.51 -0.12 -1.36
C PHE A 22 -18.76 0.71 -1.67
N SER A 23 -19.95 0.12 -1.55
CA SER A 23 -21.13 0.89 -1.10
C SER A 23 -22.27 0.02 -0.58
N THR A 24 -22.68 0.32 0.64
CA THR A 24 -23.89 -0.10 1.36
C THR A 24 -23.99 -1.57 1.74
N HIS A 25 -23.77 -1.88 3.03
CA HIS A 25 -24.70 -2.73 3.81
C HIS A 25 -24.70 -2.24 5.26
N ARG A 26 -25.75 -1.47 5.59
CA ARG A 26 -26.09 -1.07 6.96
C ARG A 26 -26.74 -2.28 7.63
N ILE A 27 -25.98 -3.03 8.44
CA ILE A 27 -26.53 -4.14 9.22
C ILE A 27 -27.39 -3.57 10.34
N LYS A 28 -28.71 -3.75 10.23
CA LYS A 28 -29.66 -3.63 11.34
C LYS A 28 -29.49 -4.84 12.25
N THR A 29 -29.22 -4.60 13.53
CA THR A 29 -29.31 -5.61 14.58
C THR A 29 -30.79 -5.93 14.88
N PRO A 30 -31.21 -7.21 14.92
CA PRO A 30 -32.48 -7.58 15.51
C PRO A 30 -32.32 -7.84 17.02
N ASN A 31 -33.22 -7.22 17.79
CA ASN A 31 -33.61 -7.67 19.11
C ASN A 31 -34.17 -9.10 19.03
N SER A 32 -33.72 -9.99 19.92
CA SER A 32 -34.58 -11.06 20.42
C SER A 32 -34.20 -11.39 21.87
N GLY A 33 -35.08 -11.01 22.79
CA GLY A 33 -35.10 -11.61 24.11
C GLY A 33 -35.71 -13.01 24.03
N TYR A 34 -35.15 -13.96 24.78
CA TYR A 34 -35.95 -14.99 25.43
C TYR A 34 -35.19 -15.50 26.66
N THR A 35 -35.89 -15.48 27.78
CA THR A 35 -35.46 -15.91 29.11
C THR A 35 -35.55 -17.44 29.23
N ARG A 36 -34.61 -18.04 29.97
CA ARG A 36 -34.94 -19.16 30.86
C ARG A 36 -33.90 -19.32 31.97
N SER A 37 -34.40 -19.18 33.19
CA SER A 37 -33.75 -19.48 34.45
C SER A 37 -33.72 -21.00 34.68
N PHE A 38 -32.61 -21.51 35.20
CA PHE A 38 -32.61 -22.63 36.13
C PHE A 38 -31.56 -22.37 37.22
N SER A 39 -32.06 -22.08 38.41
CA SER A 39 -31.31 -22.12 39.67
C SER A 39 -31.31 -23.55 40.19
N HIS A 40 -30.16 -24.04 40.67
CA HIS A 40 -30.09 -24.83 41.90
C HIS A 40 -28.72 -24.64 42.57
N SER A 41 -28.76 -24.75 43.89
CA SER A 41 -27.92 -24.03 44.85
C SER A 41 -26.91 -24.93 45.58
N VAL A 42 -26.10 -24.25 46.40
CA VAL A 42 -25.43 -24.68 47.65
C VAL A 42 -24.05 -25.40 47.56
N LYS A 43 -22.98 -24.71 47.97
CA LYS A 43 -22.40 -24.76 49.34
C LYS A 43 -21.09 -23.95 49.46
N MET A 44 -21.12 -22.95 50.34
CA MET A 44 -19.97 -22.26 50.91
C MET A 44 -19.03 -23.22 51.66
N LYS A 45 -17.75 -22.84 51.78
CA LYS A 45 -17.02 -22.80 53.06
C LYS A 45 -15.88 -21.78 53.01
N PHE A 46 -15.90 -20.88 54.00
CA PHE A 46 -14.95 -19.82 54.28
C PHE A 46 -13.84 -20.33 55.22
N SER A 47 -12.63 -19.79 55.07
CA SER A 47 -11.63 -19.55 56.12
C SER A 47 -10.51 -18.73 55.43
N GLY A 48 -10.14 -17.50 55.78
CA GLY A 48 -10.19 -16.79 57.04
C GLY A 48 -8.74 -16.38 57.36
N LEU A 49 -8.42 -15.08 57.28
CA LEU A 49 -7.53 -14.33 58.19
C LEU A 49 -7.17 -12.94 57.65
N VAL A 50 -7.14 -12.02 58.61
CA VAL A 50 -7.02 -10.56 58.55
C VAL A 50 -5.56 -10.14 58.37
N SER A 51 -5.28 -9.08 57.60
CA SER A 51 -4.13 -8.20 57.88
C SER A 51 -4.25 -6.82 57.23
N CYS A 52 -3.49 -5.89 57.78
CA CYS A 52 -3.70 -4.46 57.87
C CYS A 52 -3.29 -3.62 56.64
N LEU A 53 -4.00 -2.50 56.45
CA LEU A 53 -3.49 -1.14 56.21
C LEU A 53 -2.40 -0.93 55.11
N ALA A 54 -2.81 -0.35 53.98
CA ALA A 54 -2.09 0.75 53.31
C ALA A 54 -2.99 1.41 52.26
N VAL A 55 -3.58 2.57 52.59
CA VAL A 55 -4.13 3.48 51.56
C VAL A 55 -2.94 4.20 50.93
N ALA A 56 -2.39 3.63 49.87
CA ALA A 56 -1.50 4.36 48.98
C ALA A 56 -2.39 5.25 48.09
N GLY A 57 -2.39 6.55 48.36
CA GLY A 57 -2.94 7.53 47.45
C GLY A 57 -2.13 7.51 46.15
N ALA A 58 -2.66 6.85 45.13
CA ALA A 58 -2.15 6.97 43.78
C ALA A 58 -2.49 8.38 43.30
N ALA A 59 -1.54 9.31 43.47
CA ALA A 59 -1.55 10.55 42.71
C ALA A 59 -1.51 10.16 41.23
N THR A 60 -2.64 10.34 40.54
CA THR A 60 -2.69 10.26 39.09
C THR A 60 -1.78 11.37 38.58
N ALA A 61 -0.55 11.01 38.21
CA ALA A 61 0.28 11.85 37.37
C ALA A 61 -0.49 12.01 36.07
N ALA A 62 -1.26 13.09 35.95
CA ALA A 62 -1.89 13.48 34.71
C ALA A 62 -0.77 13.52 33.66
N LYS A 63 -0.84 12.62 32.67
CA LYS A 63 0.02 12.69 31.50
C LYS A 63 -0.21 14.07 30.90
N ILE A 64 0.75 14.98 31.09
CA ILE A 64 0.80 16.23 30.37
C ILE A 64 0.74 15.84 28.89
N PRO A 65 -0.29 16.24 28.13
CA PRO A 65 -0.34 15.90 26.72
C PRO A 65 0.92 16.50 26.10
N LYS A 66 1.82 15.65 25.61
CA LYS A 66 2.87 16.10 24.70
C LYS A 66 2.12 16.75 23.54
N GLN A 67 2.09 18.07 23.49
CA GLN A 67 1.66 18.79 22.29
C GLN A 67 2.49 18.20 21.15
N LYS A 68 1.86 17.41 20.26
CA LYS A 68 2.46 17.11 18.97
C LYS A 68 2.72 18.49 18.36
N ARG A 69 3.99 18.90 18.29
CA ARG A 69 4.36 20.11 17.54
C ARG A 69 3.76 19.94 16.15
N ALA A 70 2.96 20.92 15.73
CA ALA A 70 2.45 20.94 14.37
C ALA A 70 3.63 20.82 13.40
N LEU A 71 3.52 19.92 12.43
CA LEU A 71 4.54 19.79 11.40
C LEU A 71 4.54 21.06 10.54
N PRO A 72 5.71 21.55 10.09
CA PRO A 72 5.75 22.64 9.12
C PRO A 72 4.98 22.24 7.86
N THR A 73 4.27 23.20 7.26
CA THR A 73 3.53 23.01 6.01
C THR A 73 3.97 24.03 4.95
N THR A 74 3.63 23.75 3.70
CA THR A 74 3.75 24.68 2.55
C THR A 74 2.58 24.46 1.61
N LYS A 75 2.52 25.20 0.49
CA LYS A 75 1.56 24.97 -0.58
C LYS A 75 2.25 24.60 -1.88
N ILE A 76 1.77 23.53 -2.53
CA ILE A 76 2.19 23.08 -3.86
C ILE A 76 0.91 22.81 -4.66
N ALA A 77 0.79 23.38 -5.87
CA ALA A 77 -0.44 23.27 -6.68
C ALA A 77 -1.71 23.67 -5.91
N ASN A 78 -1.64 24.71 -5.07
CA ASN A 78 -2.67 25.17 -4.14
C ASN A 78 -3.05 24.20 -2.99
N ILE A 79 -2.43 23.02 -2.90
CA ILE A 79 -2.66 22.03 -1.84
C ILE A 79 -1.75 22.31 -0.66
N GLU A 80 -2.30 22.38 0.56
CA GLU A 80 -1.48 22.39 1.77
C GLU A 80 -0.84 21.01 1.97
N VAL A 81 0.49 21.00 2.12
CA VAL A 81 1.27 19.77 2.30
C VAL A 81 2.25 19.91 3.46
N VAL A 82 2.60 18.80 4.09
CA VAL A 82 3.68 18.73 5.07
C VAL A 82 5.03 19.08 4.42
N ASN A 83 5.89 19.81 5.11
CA ASN A 83 7.14 20.36 4.59
C ASN A 83 8.30 20.19 5.57
N THR A 84 8.52 18.96 6.04
CA THR A 84 9.67 18.67 6.91
C THR A 84 10.97 18.56 6.10
N PRO A 85 12.16 18.66 6.73
CA PRO A 85 13.42 18.45 6.03
C PRO A 85 13.53 17.09 5.31
N LEU A 86 12.89 16.05 5.86
CA LEU A 86 12.87 14.73 5.23
C LEU A 86 12.03 14.74 3.94
N VAL A 87 10.86 15.40 3.95
CA VAL A 87 10.02 15.58 2.75
C VAL A 87 10.73 16.42 1.70
N GLN A 88 11.43 17.49 2.09
CA GLN A 88 12.24 18.30 1.18
C GLN A 88 13.36 17.48 0.54
N SER A 89 14.00 16.60 1.30
CA SER A 89 15.03 15.69 0.79
C SER A 89 14.45 14.69 -0.21
N ALA A 90 13.24 14.15 0.06
CA ALA A 90 12.56 13.24 -0.85
C ALA A 90 12.14 13.94 -2.15
N LEU A 91 11.59 15.16 -2.05
CA LEU A 91 11.32 16.02 -3.21
C LEU A 91 12.58 16.25 -4.04
N LYS A 92 13.70 16.56 -3.38
CA LYS A 92 14.97 16.79 -4.08
C LYS A 92 15.47 15.54 -4.80
N LEU A 93 15.29 14.37 -4.20
CA LEU A 93 15.67 13.09 -4.82
C LEU A 93 14.87 12.86 -6.10
N ILE A 94 13.54 13.01 -6.07
CA ILE A 94 12.71 12.66 -7.24
C ILE A 94 12.88 13.63 -8.42
N GLU A 95 13.41 14.84 -8.20
CA GLU A 95 13.79 15.76 -9.28
C GLU A 95 14.81 15.14 -10.24
N ASP A 96 15.62 14.19 -9.76
CA ASP A 96 16.57 13.45 -10.58
C ASP A 96 15.92 12.67 -11.72
N PHE A 97 14.64 12.33 -11.61
CA PHE A 97 13.90 11.62 -12.66
C PHE A 97 13.50 12.52 -13.81
N ILE A 98 13.45 13.85 -13.62
CA ILE A 98 12.95 14.80 -14.62
C ILE A 98 13.64 14.68 -15.99
N PRO A 99 14.99 14.56 -16.09
CA PRO A 99 15.66 14.53 -17.40
C PRO A 99 15.34 13.31 -18.26
N LEU A 100 15.05 12.15 -17.64
CA LEU A 100 14.84 10.89 -18.35
C LEU A 100 13.37 10.43 -18.30
N GLN A 101 12.72 10.59 -17.15
CA GLN A 101 11.38 10.10 -16.83
C GLN A 101 10.53 11.21 -16.18
N PRO A 102 10.23 12.31 -16.90
CA PRO A 102 9.41 13.39 -16.36
C PRO A 102 8.01 12.91 -15.96
N TYR A 103 7.48 11.86 -16.59
CA TYR A 103 6.22 11.23 -16.20
C TYR A 103 6.27 10.59 -14.81
N LEU A 104 7.43 10.03 -14.40
CA LEU A 104 7.62 9.43 -13.08
C LEU A 104 7.64 10.53 -12.01
N TYR A 105 8.36 11.62 -12.24
CA TYR A 105 8.32 12.78 -11.34
C TYR A 105 6.88 13.29 -11.15
N ASN A 106 6.16 13.54 -12.25
CA ASN A 106 4.78 14.01 -12.17
C ASN A 106 3.85 13.00 -11.48
N HIS A 107 4.04 11.70 -11.71
CA HIS A 107 3.33 10.62 -11.04
C HIS A 107 3.52 10.67 -9.52
N LEU A 108 4.76 10.65 -9.04
CA LEU A 108 5.10 10.72 -7.62
C LEU A 108 4.53 11.99 -6.94
N MET A 109 4.59 13.13 -7.64
CA MET A 109 3.99 14.38 -7.17
C MET A 109 2.48 14.29 -7.07
N ARG A 110 1.79 13.76 -8.09
CA ARG A 110 0.34 13.59 -8.07
C ARG A 110 -0.12 12.63 -6.97
N SER A 111 0.53 11.47 -6.81
CA SER A 111 0.15 10.50 -5.78
C SER A 111 0.21 11.16 -4.39
N TRP A 112 1.28 11.88 -4.07
CA TRP A 112 1.36 12.62 -2.81
C TRP A 112 0.28 13.70 -2.67
N LEU A 113 0.11 14.55 -3.70
CA LEU A 113 -0.80 15.69 -3.64
C LEU A 113 -2.27 15.27 -3.57
N PHE A 114 -2.69 14.21 -4.26
CA PHE A 114 -4.06 13.70 -4.16
C PHE A 114 -4.35 13.18 -2.74
N GLY A 115 -3.41 12.47 -2.12
CA GLY A 115 -3.55 12.06 -0.72
C GLY A 115 -3.66 13.27 0.22
N ALA A 116 -2.78 14.27 0.06
CA ALA A 116 -2.82 15.49 0.86
C ALA A 116 -4.13 16.28 0.68
N ALA A 117 -4.64 16.40 -0.54
CA ALA A 117 -5.92 17.05 -0.83
C ALA A 117 -7.09 16.32 -0.15
N ALA A 118 -7.10 14.99 -0.17
CA ALA A 118 -8.09 14.18 0.54
C ALA A 118 -8.06 14.43 2.06
N PHE A 119 -6.87 14.59 2.65
CA PHE A 119 -6.72 14.91 4.07
C PHE A 119 -7.20 16.33 4.38
N ASN A 120 -6.85 17.31 3.55
CA ASN A 120 -7.27 18.70 3.74
C ASN A 120 -8.80 18.88 3.66
N ASN A 121 -9.50 17.98 2.99
CA ASN A 121 -10.95 17.97 2.92
C ASN A 121 -11.62 17.17 4.07
N ASN A 122 -10.83 16.60 4.99
CA ASN A 122 -11.32 15.81 6.11
C ASN A 122 -10.37 15.88 7.32
N GLU A 123 -10.62 16.84 8.23
CA GLU A 123 -9.78 17.06 9.42
C GLU A 123 -9.70 15.86 10.37
N THR A 124 -10.77 15.06 10.49
CA THR A 124 -10.76 13.84 11.30
C THR A 124 -9.74 12.85 10.75
N LEU A 125 -9.81 12.57 9.45
CA LEU A 125 -8.86 11.71 8.76
C LEU A 125 -7.44 12.28 8.85
N LYS A 126 -7.26 13.57 8.58
CA LYS A 126 -5.95 14.25 8.67
C LYS A 126 -5.30 14.09 10.05
N GLY A 127 -6.10 14.06 11.12
CA GLY A 127 -5.64 13.83 12.49
C GLY A 127 -5.21 12.39 12.79
N GLU A 128 -5.67 11.41 12.00
CA GLU A 128 -5.36 9.98 12.15
C GLU A 128 -4.13 9.53 11.35
N ILE A 129 -3.79 10.26 10.27
CA ILE A 129 -2.67 9.92 9.38
C ILE A 129 -1.37 10.56 9.83
N ASP A 130 -0.28 9.78 9.76
CA ASP A 130 1.07 10.31 9.81
C ASP A 130 1.43 11.00 8.47
N LEU A 131 1.26 12.32 8.43
CA LEU A 131 1.42 13.11 7.19
C LEU A 131 2.84 13.04 6.59
N GLU A 132 3.88 13.03 7.42
CA GLU A 132 5.27 12.91 6.93
C GLU A 132 5.53 11.49 6.41
N LEU A 133 5.01 10.46 7.08
CA LEU A 133 5.11 9.08 6.57
C LEU A 133 4.42 8.96 5.22
N HIS A 134 3.17 9.44 5.11
CA HIS A 134 2.45 9.43 3.84
C HIS A 134 3.20 10.17 2.74
N ALA A 135 3.73 11.36 3.03
CA ALA A 135 4.48 12.15 2.06
C ALA A 135 5.72 11.40 1.55
N VAL A 136 6.55 10.87 2.45
CA VAL A 136 7.76 10.13 2.07
C VAL A 136 7.41 8.82 1.35
N GLY A 137 6.40 8.09 1.83
CA GLY A 137 5.93 6.86 1.19
C GLY A 137 5.43 7.11 -0.23
N ALA A 138 4.54 8.10 -0.42
CA ALA A 138 3.99 8.43 -1.74
C ALA A 138 5.06 9.00 -2.69
N LEU A 139 6.00 9.82 -2.21
CA LEU A 139 7.08 10.35 -3.06
C LEU A 139 8.10 9.29 -3.48
N LEU A 140 8.25 8.20 -2.72
CA LEU A 140 9.30 7.19 -2.95
C LEU A 140 8.76 5.81 -3.34
N HIS A 141 7.46 5.67 -3.60
CA HIS A 141 6.84 4.37 -3.86
C HIS A 141 7.36 3.69 -5.13
N ASP A 142 7.77 4.48 -6.12
CA ASP A 142 8.28 3.99 -7.41
C ASP A 142 9.75 4.34 -7.66
N LEU A 143 10.59 4.35 -6.62
CA LEU A 143 12.05 4.43 -6.80
C LEU A 143 12.58 3.34 -7.73
N GLY A 144 12.02 2.13 -7.65
CA GLY A 144 12.34 1.01 -8.51
C GLY A 144 11.88 1.15 -9.98
N TRP A 145 11.31 2.29 -10.37
CA TRP A 145 11.06 2.63 -11.78
C TRP A 145 12.24 3.36 -12.42
N ASP A 146 13.27 3.72 -11.67
CA ASP A 146 14.40 4.50 -12.16
C ASP A 146 15.18 3.77 -13.27
N MET A 147 15.05 4.23 -14.50
CA MET A 147 15.72 3.68 -15.68
C MET A 147 17.08 4.33 -15.96
N ARG A 148 17.57 5.23 -15.08
CA ARG A 148 18.91 5.80 -15.23
C ARG A 148 19.97 4.71 -15.13
N LYS A 149 21.04 4.90 -15.89
CA LYS A 149 22.21 4.03 -15.81
C LYS A 149 22.77 4.07 -14.38
N ASP A 150 23.15 2.91 -13.86
CA ASP A 150 23.76 2.74 -12.53
C ASP A 150 22.87 3.18 -11.36
N THR A 151 21.54 3.15 -11.54
CA THR A 151 20.57 3.41 -10.46
C THR A 151 20.84 2.53 -9.24
N PRO A 152 20.84 3.09 -8.01
CA PRO A 152 20.97 2.31 -6.78
C PRO A 152 19.65 1.63 -6.37
N TRP A 153 18.55 1.92 -7.07
CA TRP A 153 17.20 1.50 -6.70
C TRP A 153 16.79 0.18 -7.34
N HIS A 154 17.70 -0.54 -8.00
CA HIS A 154 17.41 -1.83 -8.63
C HIS A 154 18.24 -2.97 -8.01
N SER A 155 17.59 -4.12 -7.91
CA SER A 155 18.25 -5.42 -7.87
C SER A 155 17.85 -6.28 -9.07
N ALA A 156 18.64 -7.33 -9.32
CA ALA A 156 18.38 -8.24 -10.43
C ALA A 156 17.17 -9.16 -10.21
N ASN A 157 16.82 -9.46 -8.95
CA ASN A 157 15.97 -10.59 -8.61
C ASN A 157 14.77 -10.26 -7.71
N ARG A 158 14.51 -8.98 -7.43
CA ARG A 158 13.33 -8.57 -6.65
C ARG A 158 12.34 -7.79 -7.52
N PRO A 159 11.03 -7.87 -7.21
CA PRO A 159 10.04 -6.95 -7.75
C PRO A 159 10.44 -5.50 -7.45
N PHE A 160 10.04 -4.57 -8.32
CA PHE A 160 10.42 -3.17 -8.17
C PHE A 160 9.79 -2.56 -6.91
N GLU A 161 8.63 -3.04 -6.50
CA GLU A 161 7.91 -2.62 -5.29
C GLU A 161 8.76 -2.89 -4.05
N VAL A 162 9.42 -4.06 -4.00
CA VAL A 162 10.33 -4.42 -2.91
C VAL A 162 11.60 -3.57 -2.96
N ASP A 163 12.16 -3.35 -4.14
CA ASP A 163 13.34 -2.49 -4.29
C ASP A 163 13.03 -1.03 -3.88
N SER A 164 11.86 -0.49 -4.26
CA SER A 164 11.38 0.81 -3.82
C SER A 164 11.21 0.89 -2.31
N GLY A 165 10.55 -0.10 -1.70
CA GLY A 165 10.31 -0.15 -0.27
C GLY A 165 11.62 -0.17 0.53
N LEU A 166 12.57 -1.02 0.13
CA LEU A 166 13.89 -1.07 0.76
C LEU A 166 14.67 0.22 0.55
N GLY A 167 14.62 0.79 -0.66
CA GLY A 167 15.24 2.07 -1.00
C GLY A 167 14.71 3.22 -0.15
N ALA A 168 13.39 3.31 0.03
CA ALA A 168 12.75 4.32 0.88
C ALA A 168 13.13 4.14 2.36
N VAL A 169 13.17 2.90 2.87
CA VAL A 169 13.61 2.63 4.25
C VAL A 169 15.05 3.09 4.46
N GLU A 170 15.95 2.80 3.52
CA GLU A 170 17.35 3.20 3.61
C GLU A 170 17.50 4.73 3.48
N PHE A 171 16.75 5.35 2.57
CA PHE A 171 16.68 6.81 2.43
C PHE A 171 16.32 7.48 3.76
N VAL A 172 15.27 7.01 4.44
CA VAL A 172 14.87 7.55 5.75
C VAL A 172 15.94 7.34 6.81
N LYS A 173 16.57 6.16 6.85
CA LYS A 173 17.66 5.87 7.80
C LYS A 173 18.87 6.79 7.62
N GLN A 174 19.18 7.18 6.39
CA GLN A 174 20.30 8.08 6.09
C GLN A 174 19.99 9.54 6.43
N HIS A 175 18.73 9.98 6.26
CA HIS A 175 18.35 11.38 6.44
C HIS A 175 17.77 11.71 7.83
N CYS A 176 17.18 10.75 8.55
CA CYS A 176 16.45 11.05 9.79
C CYS A 176 16.33 9.84 10.76
N ARG A 177 17.44 9.19 11.10
CA ARG A 177 17.42 7.98 11.94
C ARG A 177 16.80 8.17 13.33
N SER A 178 16.95 9.34 13.96
CA SER A 178 16.46 9.57 15.34
C SER A 178 14.95 9.86 15.42
N GLY A 179 14.28 10.14 14.30
CA GLY A 179 12.87 10.54 14.25
C GLY A 179 11.88 9.44 13.85
N TRP A 180 12.38 8.28 13.42
CA TRP A 180 11.57 7.19 12.87
C TRP A 180 11.78 5.89 13.65
N SER A 181 10.68 5.31 14.16
CA SER A 181 10.70 3.98 14.77
C SER A 181 10.65 2.89 13.70
N ASP A 182 11.07 1.67 14.06
CA ASP A 182 11.00 0.51 13.17
C ASP A 182 9.58 0.26 12.67
N ALA A 183 8.57 0.43 13.54
CA ALA A 183 7.16 0.32 13.16
C ALA A 183 6.74 1.37 12.11
N ARG A 184 7.33 2.58 12.13
CA ARG A 184 7.06 3.64 11.15
C ARG A 184 7.67 3.29 9.79
N LEU A 185 8.88 2.72 9.81
CA LEU A 185 9.57 2.21 8.62
C LEU A 185 8.81 1.02 8.00
N GLU A 186 8.33 0.09 8.81
CA GLU A 186 7.57 -1.08 8.36
C GLU A 186 6.24 -0.66 7.69
N LYS A 187 5.50 0.29 8.29
CA LYS A 187 4.27 0.82 7.69
C LYS A 187 4.49 1.45 6.32
N MET A 188 5.56 2.22 6.17
CA MET A 188 5.95 2.85 4.90
C MET A 188 6.36 1.78 3.89
N TYR A 189 7.22 0.84 4.29
CA TYR A 189 7.62 -0.30 3.46
C TYR A 189 6.39 -1.08 2.97
N ASP A 190 5.48 -1.44 3.87
CA ASP A 190 4.24 -2.14 3.52
C ASP A 190 3.38 -1.35 2.53
N GLY A 191 3.27 -0.03 2.72
CA GLY A 191 2.48 0.83 1.82
C GLY A 191 3.05 0.86 0.41
N ILE A 192 4.38 0.82 0.30
CA ILE A 192 5.08 0.78 -0.99
C ILE A 192 4.99 -0.63 -1.60
N VAL A 193 5.30 -1.68 -0.85
CA VAL A 193 5.35 -3.05 -1.40
C VAL A 193 3.97 -3.57 -1.81
N LEU A 194 2.90 -3.15 -1.13
CA LEU A 194 1.54 -3.59 -1.42
C LEU A 194 0.85 -2.78 -2.52
N GLN A 195 1.55 -1.83 -3.16
CA GLN A 195 1.01 -1.13 -4.31
C GLN A 195 0.69 -2.12 -5.44
N GLY A 196 -0.48 -1.95 -6.06
CA GLY A 196 -0.99 -2.91 -7.06
C GLY A 196 -1.49 -4.24 -6.47
N MET A 197 -1.40 -4.46 -5.15
CA MET A 197 -1.83 -5.68 -4.45
C MET A 197 -3.08 -5.45 -3.59
N GLY A 198 -4.11 -4.80 -4.17
CA GLY A 198 -5.30 -4.35 -3.44
C GLY A 198 -6.03 -5.44 -2.64
N SER A 199 -5.99 -6.69 -3.10
CA SER A 199 -6.59 -7.85 -2.39
C SER A 199 -5.92 -8.17 -1.05
N TYR A 200 -4.69 -7.69 -0.82
CA TYR A 200 -3.92 -7.91 0.41
C TYR A 200 -3.98 -6.74 1.39
N LEU A 201 -4.66 -5.65 1.03
CA LEU A 201 -4.84 -4.48 1.89
C LEU A 201 -5.79 -4.65 3.08
N PRO A 202 -6.87 -5.46 3.03
CA PRO A 202 -7.79 -5.60 4.17
C PRO A 202 -7.07 -5.95 5.48
N GLY A 203 -7.31 -5.15 6.53
CA GLY A 203 -6.69 -5.31 7.85
C GLY A 203 -5.37 -4.56 8.06
N LYS A 204 -4.81 -3.91 7.03
CA LYS A 204 -3.66 -3.02 7.19
C LYS A 204 -4.04 -1.71 7.91
N ASN A 205 -3.04 -1.09 8.51
CA ASN A 205 -3.20 0.18 9.23
C ASN A 205 -3.44 1.35 8.24
N GLN A 206 -4.03 2.44 8.71
CA GLN A 206 -4.38 3.57 7.84
C GLN A 206 -3.18 4.19 7.12
N ASP A 207 -2.02 4.33 7.77
CA ASP A 207 -0.84 4.94 7.13
C ASP A 207 -0.40 4.15 5.88
N THR A 208 -0.34 2.82 5.99
CA THR A 208 -0.08 1.91 4.87
C THR A 208 -1.16 2.00 3.79
N LEU A 209 -2.44 1.97 4.19
CA LEU A 209 -3.56 2.01 3.25
C LEU A 209 -3.58 3.30 2.42
N TRP A 210 -3.25 4.44 3.05
CA TRP A 210 -3.32 5.74 2.39
C TRP A 210 -2.16 6.02 1.45
N ILE A 211 -0.99 5.38 1.62
CA ILE A 211 0.04 5.38 0.58
C ILE A 211 -0.56 4.79 -0.70
N VAL A 212 -1.13 3.58 -0.63
CA VAL A 212 -1.67 2.88 -1.81
C VAL A 212 -2.86 3.62 -2.41
N LYS A 213 -3.81 4.04 -1.57
CA LYS A 213 -5.01 4.76 -2.02
C LYS A 213 -4.70 6.09 -2.70
N SER A 214 -3.62 6.76 -2.30
CA SER A 214 -3.22 8.04 -2.90
C SER A 214 -2.79 7.90 -4.37
N VAL A 215 -2.15 6.77 -4.70
CA VAL A 215 -1.74 6.40 -6.07
C VAL A 215 -2.98 6.09 -6.92
N GLU A 216 -4.00 5.45 -6.35
CA GLU A 216 -5.22 5.08 -7.08
C GLU A 216 -6.01 6.28 -7.64
N PHE A 217 -5.89 7.46 -7.03
CA PHE A 217 -6.65 8.64 -7.43
C PHE A 217 -6.26 9.21 -8.81
N GLU A 218 -5.13 8.82 -9.39
CA GLU A 218 -4.72 9.31 -10.71
C GLU A 218 -5.20 8.44 -11.88
N PHE A 219 -5.68 7.23 -11.60
CA PHE A 219 -6.09 6.30 -12.64
C PHE A 219 -7.50 6.63 -13.18
N PRO A 220 -7.81 6.29 -14.43
CA PRO A 220 -9.08 6.54 -15.08
C PRO A 220 -10.25 5.99 -14.28
N GLY A 221 -11.21 6.86 -14.02
CA GLY A 221 -12.42 6.53 -13.30
C GLY A 221 -13.15 7.81 -12.87
N PRO A 222 -14.28 7.68 -12.18
CA PRO A 222 -14.91 8.81 -11.52
C PRO A 222 -13.95 9.43 -10.51
N ARG A 223 -13.87 10.77 -10.47
CA ARG A 223 -13.11 11.47 -9.43
C ARG A 223 -13.61 11.07 -8.05
N SER A 224 -12.69 10.87 -7.12
CA SER A 224 -13.06 10.54 -5.74
C SER A 224 -13.76 11.72 -5.06
N PRO A 225 -14.89 11.51 -4.38
CA PRO A 225 -15.56 12.59 -3.62
C PRO A 225 -14.76 13.04 -2.39
N LEU A 226 -13.63 12.40 -2.10
CA LEU A 226 -12.73 12.76 -1.01
C LEU A 226 -11.89 14.01 -1.34
N ILE A 227 -11.71 14.30 -2.63
CA ILE A 227 -10.92 15.43 -3.12
C ILE A 227 -11.88 16.36 -3.86
N LYS A 228 -11.74 17.67 -3.66
CA LYS A 228 -12.55 18.66 -4.37
C LYS A 228 -12.14 18.74 -5.83
N ASP A 229 -13.07 19.06 -6.72
CA ASP A 229 -12.76 19.22 -8.14
C ASP A 229 -11.69 20.29 -8.40
N GLU A 230 -11.73 21.41 -7.66
CA GLU A 230 -10.73 22.49 -7.76
C GLU A 230 -9.31 22.02 -7.41
N ASP A 231 -9.18 21.13 -6.41
CA ASP A 231 -7.90 20.55 -6.00
C ASP A 231 -7.41 19.52 -7.03
N TYR A 232 -8.32 18.72 -7.61
CA TYR A 232 -7.98 17.85 -8.73
C TYR A 232 -7.43 18.64 -9.92
N ASP A 233 -8.12 19.71 -10.28
CA ASP A 233 -7.75 20.55 -11.43
C ASP A 233 -6.41 21.24 -11.21
N SER A 234 -6.16 21.80 -10.01
CA SER A 234 -4.89 22.47 -9.71
C SER A 234 -3.71 21.49 -9.72
N ILE A 235 -3.89 20.27 -9.24
CA ILE A 235 -2.86 19.22 -9.27
C ILE A 235 -2.54 18.83 -10.72
N LEU A 236 -3.57 18.60 -11.55
CA LEU A 236 -3.38 18.20 -12.94
C LEU A 236 -2.82 19.32 -13.83
N GLU A 237 -3.11 20.57 -13.51
CA GLU A 237 -2.50 21.74 -14.15
C GLU A 237 -0.99 21.83 -13.86
N ALA A 238 -0.59 21.63 -12.60
CA ALA A 238 0.80 21.70 -12.19
C ALA A 238 1.62 20.47 -12.59
N PHE A 239 1.01 19.27 -12.56
CA PHE A 239 1.67 17.99 -12.85
C PHE A 239 0.86 17.16 -13.86
N PRO A 240 0.94 17.49 -15.16
CA PRO A 240 0.13 16.87 -16.20
C PRO A 240 0.22 15.35 -16.24
N ASN A 241 -0.94 14.71 -16.49
CA ASN A 241 -1.11 13.24 -16.53
C ASN A 241 -1.24 12.68 -17.97
N ASP A 242 -0.68 13.37 -18.95
CA ASP A 242 -0.82 13.07 -20.38
C ASP A 242 0.07 11.90 -20.86
N THR A 243 1.03 11.49 -20.03
CA THR A 243 2.10 10.55 -20.37
C THR A 243 2.20 9.34 -19.44
N VAL A 244 1.48 9.29 -18.31
CA VAL A 244 1.66 8.23 -17.30
C VAL A 244 1.51 6.84 -17.90
N PHE A 245 0.51 6.59 -18.75
CA PHE A 245 0.30 5.27 -19.34
C PHE A 245 1.39 4.85 -20.31
N ARG A 246 1.91 5.80 -21.11
CA ARG A 246 3.02 5.51 -22.02
C ARG A 246 4.29 5.24 -21.22
N GLY A 247 4.55 6.08 -20.21
CA GLY A 247 5.69 5.94 -19.33
C GLY A 247 5.67 4.67 -18.48
N SER A 248 4.53 4.30 -17.89
CA SER A 248 4.37 3.03 -17.17
C SER A 248 4.60 1.84 -18.08
N ASN A 249 4.03 1.83 -19.29
CA ASN A 249 4.26 0.74 -20.24
C ASN A 249 5.74 0.61 -20.62
N GLU A 250 6.41 1.74 -20.85
CA GLU A 250 7.85 1.80 -21.13
C GLU A 250 8.66 1.27 -19.94
N THR A 251 8.40 1.76 -18.72
CA THR A 251 9.06 1.29 -17.50
C THR A 251 8.86 -0.21 -17.30
N PHE A 252 7.62 -0.71 -17.36
CA PHE A 252 7.33 -2.12 -17.08
C PHE A 252 7.97 -3.04 -18.11
N THR A 253 7.99 -2.62 -19.39
CA THR A 253 8.70 -3.34 -20.45
C THR A 253 10.21 -3.32 -20.21
N TYR A 254 10.77 -2.18 -19.81
CA TYR A 254 12.19 -2.04 -19.45
C TYR A 254 12.57 -2.95 -18.28
N LEU A 255 11.77 -3.00 -17.21
CA LEU A 255 12.02 -3.87 -16.06
C LEU A 255 12.00 -5.34 -16.47
N ALA A 256 11.01 -5.76 -17.26
CA ALA A 256 10.96 -7.12 -17.77
C ALA A 256 12.17 -7.48 -18.66
N LEU A 257 12.64 -6.52 -19.47
CA LEU A 257 13.81 -6.71 -20.32
C LEU A 257 15.11 -6.81 -19.52
N THR A 258 15.29 -5.97 -18.50
CA THR A 258 16.58 -5.79 -17.82
C THR A 258 16.75 -6.60 -16.54
N LYS A 259 15.65 -7.01 -15.91
CA LYS A 259 15.65 -7.82 -14.67
C LYS A 259 14.52 -8.86 -14.66
N PRO A 260 14.51 -9.80 -15.63
CA PRO A 260 13.43 -10.77 -15.78
C PRO A 260 13.17 -11.60 -14.52
N ASP A 261 14.21 -11.96 -13.76
CA ASP A 261 14.08 -12.72 -12.50
C ASP A 261 13.30 -11.95 -11.43
N GLY A 262 13.40 -10.61 -11.44
CA GLY A 262 12.63 -9.74 -10.53
C GLY A 262 11.20 -9.49 -10.98
N THR A 263 10.83 -9.83 -12.21
CA THR A 263 9.48 -9.56 -12.75
C THR A 263 8.63 -10.82 -12.91
N ARG A 264 9.24 -12.02 -12.93
CA ARG A 264 8.49 -13.29 -13.03
C ARG A 264 7.45 -13.45 -11.92
N GLY A 265 6.23 -13.84 -12.29
CA GLY A 265 5.13 -14.09 -11.35
C GLY A 265 4.50 -12.83 -10.76
N THR A 266 4.96 -11.63 -11.15
CA THR A 266 4.33 -10.34 -10.81
C THR A 266 3.40 -9.88 -11.94
N PHE A 267 2.68 -8.77 -11.75
CA PHE A 267 1.89 -8.21 -12.86
C PHE A 267 2.77 -7.69 -14.02
N ILE A 268 4.04 -7.36 -13.75
CA ILE A 268 5.03 -6.95 -14.76
C ILE A 268 5.35 -8.08 -15.75
N ASP A 269 5.19 -9.33 -15.32
CA ASP A 269 5.40 -10.51 -16.17
C ASP A 269 4.57 -10.44 -17.46
N GLN A 270 3.35 -9.89 -17.37
CA GLN A 270 2.45 -9.72 -18.51
C GLN A 270 2.99 -8.74 -19.56
N PHE A 271 3.73 -7.71 -19.13
CA PHE A 271 4.40 -6.77 -20.02
C PHE A 271 5.60 -7.42 -20.71
N GLY A 272 6.35 -8.24 -19.98
CA GLY A 272 7.43 -9.05 -20.54
C GLY A 272 6.94 -10.01 -21.63
N VAL A 273 5.89 -10.80 -21.33
CA VAL A 273 5.28 -11.72 -22.31
C VAL A 273 4.75 -10.97 -23.54
N ALA A 274 4.16 -9.79 -23.35
CA ALA A 274 3.54 -9.03 -24.43
C ALA A 274 4.56 -8.30 -25.32
N TYR A 275 5.64 -7.75 -24.75
CA TYR A 275 6.50 -6.77 -25.42
C TYR A 275 7.98 -7.13 -25.50
N VAL A 276 8.47 -8.12 -24.74
CA VAL A 276 9.90 -8.48 -24.71
C VAL A 276 10.17 -9.77 -25.50
N PRO A 277 10.89 -9.71 -26.63
CA PRO A 277 11.23 -10.91 -27.41
C PRO A 277 12.01 -11.93 -26.59
N GLY A 278 11.55 -13.19 -26.62
CA GLY A 278 12.20 -14.30 -25.90
C GLY A 278 11.90 -14.35 -24.40
N TYR A 279 11.10 -13.43 -23.86
CA TYR A 279 10.70 -13.47 -22.45
C TYR A 279 9.81 -14.69 -22.18
N GLY A 280 8.79 -14.97 -23.00
CA GLY A 280 8.01 -16.21 -22.94
C GLY A 280 7.19 -16.41 -21.66
N GLU A 281 6.28 -17.38 -21.69
CA GLU A 281 5.44 -17.75 -20.55
C GLU A 281 6.27 -18.30 -19.39
N LEU A 282 5.83 -18.04 -18.16
CA LEU A 282 6.48 -18.58 -16.98
C LEU A 282 6.22 -20.09 -16.86
N SER A 283 7.28 -20.86 -16.67
CA SER A 283 7.23 -22.30 -16.36
C SER A 283 7.75 -22.56 -14.95
N HIS A 284 7.45 -23.74 -14.39
CA HIS A 284 7.82 -24.15 -13.03
C HIS A 284 7.18 -23.30 -11.93
N VAL A 285 5.93 -22.88 -12.17
CA VAL A 285 5.14 -22.17 -11.17
C VAL A 285 4.61 -23.12 -10.09
N ALA A 286 4.02 -22.58 -9.03
CA ALA A 286 3.40 -23.39 -7.97
C ALA A 286 2.38 -24.40 -8.52
N PHE A 287 1.67 -24.06 -9.60
CA PHE A 287 0.79 -25.00 -10.31
C PHE A 287 1.56 -26.24 -10.81
N ASP A 288 2.69 -26.04 -11.50
CA ASP A 288 3.49 -27.14 -12.03
C ASP A 288 4.09 -27.99 -10.91
N LEU A 289 4.55 -27.34 -9.82
CA LEU A 289 5.07 -28.03 -8.64
C LEU A 289 4.02 -28.96 -8.02
N ILE A 290 2.84 -28.41 -7.73
CA ILE A 290 1.77 -29.16 -7.06
C ILE A 290 1.23 -30.24 -7.98
N THR A 291 0.90 -29.93 -9.24
CA THR A 291 0.31 -30.91 -10.17
C THR A 291 1.29 -31.99 -10.60
N GLY A 292 2.57 -31.63 -10.79
CA GLY A 292 3.63 -32.57 -11.13
C GLY A 292 3.98 -33.56 -10.02
N ALA A 293 3.74 -33.20 -8.75
CA ALA A 293 4.01 -34.06 -7.60
C ALA A 293 2.90 -35.13 -7.37
N ILE A 294 1.68 -34.88 -7.84
CA ILE A 294 0.51 -35.75 -7.59
C ILE A 294 0.76 -37.22 -7.97
N PRO A 295 1.28 -37.56 -9.17
CA PRO A 295 1.49 -38.97 -9.53
C PRO A 295 2.41 -39.71 -8.55
N GLY A 296 3.49 -39.06 -8.12
CA GLY A 296 4.42 -39.63 -7.14
C GLY A 296 3.82 -39.75 -5.74
N GLU A 297 2.98 -38.80 -5.32
CA GLU A 297 2.25 -38.90 -4.06
C GLU A 297 1.30 -40.11 -4.04
N ILE A 298 0.53 -40.31 -5.12
CA ILE A 298 -0.40 -41.44 -5.26
C ILE A 298 0.34 -42.78 -5.24
N GLU A 299 1.47 -42.87 -5.95
CA GLU A 299 2.30 -44.08 -5.98
C GLU A 299 2.88 -44.40 -4.59
N ASN A 300 3.35 -43.39 -3.86
CA ASN A 300 3.95 -43.56 -2.54
C ASN A 300 2.92 -43.80 -1.42
N HIS A 301 1.67 -43.36 -1.62
CA HIS A 301 0.60 -43.46 -0.62
C HIS A 301 -0.68 -44.12 -1.19
N PRO A 302 -0.60 -45.37 -1.68
CA PRO A 302 -1.71 -46.02 -2.39
C PRO A 302 -2.93 -46.33 -1.51
N ASN A 303 -2.76 -46.30 -0.18
CA ASN A 303 -3.82 -46.51 0.81
C ASN A 303 -4.32 -45.20 1.45
N SER A 304 -3.97 -44.03 0.88
CA SER A 304 -4.47 -42.75 1.37
C SER A 304 -6.00 -42.71 1.33
N THR A 305 -6.63 -42.27 2.42
CA THR A 305 -8.09 -42.11 2.48
C THR A 305 -8.57 -40.79 1.89
N PHE A 306 -7.65 -39.88 1.55
CA PHE A 306 -7.97 -38.61 0.91
C PHE A 306 -8.19 -38.80 -0.58
N VAL A 307 -9.34 -38.36 -1.07
CA VAL A 307 -9.71 -38.36 -2.50
C VAL A 307 -10.01 -36.93 -2.90
N SER A 308 -9.30 -36.41 -3.92
CA SER A 308 -9.66 -35.11 -4.49
C SER A 308 -11.05 -35.21 -5.14
N HIS A 309 -11.93 -34.27 -4.81
CA HIS A 309 -13.27 -34.14 -5.40
C HIS A 309 -13.43 -32.87 -6.24
N LEU A 310 -12.33 -32.14 -6.45
CA LEU A 310 -12.23 -30.97 -7.32
C LEU A 310 -11.89 -31.39 -8.75
#